data_AF-G4ZMB1-F1
#
_entry.id   AF-G4ZMB1-F1
#
_cell.length_a   1.000
_cell.length_b   1.000
_cell.length_c   1.000
_cell.angle_alpha   90.00
_cell.angle_beta   90.00
_cell.angle_gamma   90.00
#
_symmetry.space_group_name_H-M   'P 1'
#
loop_
_entity.id
_entity.type
_entity.pdbx_description
1 polymer ?
#
loop_
_entity_poly.entity_id
_entity_poly.type
_entity_poly.pdbx_seq_one_letter_code
_entity_poly.pdbx_strand_id
1 'polypeptide(L)'
;MTITQEKLEDLSRGILLPIVLVLDAWVFQYLVFVYWLRRREFRVKMLLVASFLAFITHIYSHETYETLWEYNDISETCLQLTFTIQITIIGRDVSKKVKLRSIVHFTHAAEVLILASWIDVLETALEVAGVNLGTRMHGLENWVESLSLAFVLVFRFFYLSLSCGAARVLAKRKLEFTLYLLVAVHELPFVLLEYLTGVNWEFVQAIVMRVLIVACIMINVIHKARRSGRSSMTVRSAMRSTGREEEMPEPGGNTPSLLTLATIPALVRKLKFNTAIAKAASMKKIFVGPASAKRQT
;
A
#
# COMPACT_ATOMS: atom_id res chain seq x y z
N MET A 1 -18.78 -32.39 -12.82
CA MET A 1 -19.47 -32.03 -11.56
C MET A 1 -20.07 -30.66 -11.77
N THR A 2 -21.40 -30.54 -11.83
CA THR A 2 -22.09 -29.25 -11.88
C THR A 2 -22.04 -28.63 -10.48
N ILE A 3 -21.48 -27.43 -10.39
CA ILE A 3 -21.45 -26.64 -9.15
C ILE A 3 -22.83 -26.01 -9.02
N THR A 4 -23.54 -26.33 -7.95
CA THR A 4 -24.87 -25.78 -7.64
C THR A 4 -24.72 -24.66 -6.61
N GLN A 5 -25.58 -23.65 -6.68
CA GLN A 5 -25.59 -22.49 -5.78
C GLN A 5 -25.61 -22.93 -4.29
N GLU A 6 -26.49 -23.87 -3.94
CA GLU A 6 -26.60 -24.42 -2.58
C GLU A 6 -25.28 -25.00 -2.05
N LYS A 7 -24.52 -25.70 -2.90
CA LYS A 7 -23.22 -26.27 -2.49
C LYS A 7 -22.18 -25.18 -2.25
N LEU A 8 -22.26 -24.08 -2.99
CA LEU A 8 -21.36 -22.96 -2.80
C LEU A 8 -21.69 -22.23 -1.51
N GLU A 9 -22.97 -22.00 -1.21
CA GLU A 9 -23.43 -21.37 0.03
C GLU A 9 -23.04 -22.18 1.29
N ASP A 10 -23.20 -23.50 1.23
CA ASP A 10 -22.76 -24.40 2.31
C ASP A 10 -21.24 -24.35 2.52
N LEU A 11 -20.47 -24.30 1.42
CA LEU A 11 -19.02 -24.18 1.47
C LEU A 11 -18.59 -22.80 2.03
N SER A 12 -19.30 -21.75 1.63
CA SER A 12 -19.12 -20.37 2.09
C SER A 12 -19.24 -20.27 3.61
N ARG A 13 -20.30 -20.84 4.18
CA ARG A 13 -20.53 -20.84 5.63
C ARG A 13 -19.59 -21.77 6.39
N GLY A 14 -19.35 -22.98 5.87
CA GLY A 14 -18.64 -24.02 6.62
C GLY A 14 -17.12 -23.84 6.68
N ILE A 15 -16.49 -23.50 5.55
CA ILE A 15 -15.02 -23.51 5.43
C ILE A 15 -14.47 -22.12 5.12
N LEU A 16 -15.14 -21.40 4.24
CA LEU A 16 -14.59 -20.18 3.68
C LEU A 16 -14.72 -18.98 4.64
N LEU A 17 -15.82 -18.85 5.40
CA LEU A 17 -15.98 -17.83 6.44
C LEU A 17 -14.86 -17.88 7.51
N PRO A 18 -14.52 -19.04 8.10
CA PRO A 18 -13.36 -19.16 8.99
C PRO A 18 -12.05 -18.69 8.36
N ILE A 19 -11.83 -18.99 7.07
CA ILE A 19 -10.63 -18.56 6.35
C ILE A 19 -10.59 -17.04 6.22
N VAL A 20 -11.72 -16.42 5.81
CA VAL A 20 -11.85 -14.96 5.71
C VAL A 20 -11.54 -14.30 7.05
N LEU A 21 -12.12 -14.80 8.13
CA LEU A 21 -11.92 -14.26 9.47
C LEU A 21 -10.44 -14.33 9.91
N VAL A 22 -9.74 -15.42 9.58
CA VAL A 22 -8.30 -15.56 9.85
C VAL A 22 -7.48 -14.57 9.03
N LEU A 23 -7.81 -14.38 7.74
CA LEU A 23 -7.12 -13.42 6.88
C LEU A 23 -7.32 -11.98 7.37
N ASP A 24 -8.55 -11.60 7.70
CA ASP A 24 -8.89 -10.25 8.20
C ASP A 24 -8.23 -9.99 9.56
N ALA A 25 -8.28 -10.96 10.47
CA ALA A 25 -7.59 -10.89 11.76
C ALA A 25 -6.07 -10.72 11.57
N TRP A 26 -5.47 -11.46 10.64
CA TRP A 26 -4.04 -11.37 10.36
C TRP A 26 -3.66 -10.00 9.80
N VAL A 27 -4.44 -9.46 8.85
CA VAL A 27 -4.23 -8.12 8.29
C VAL A 27 -4.36 -7.07 9.39
N PHE A 28 -5.40 -7.14 10.23
CA PHE A 28 -5.59 -6.24 11.36
C PHE A 28 -4.40 -6.27 12.32
N GLN A 29 -3.99 -7.46 12.78
CA GLN A 29 -2.84 -7.63 13.67
C GLN A 29 -1.56 -7.08 13.05
N TYR A 30 -1.33 -7.34 11.75
CA TYR A 30 -0.20 -6.80 11.02
C TYR A 30 -0.19 -5.27 11.02
N LEU A 31 -1.33 -4.63 10.70
CA LEU A 31 -1.42 -3.18 10.63
C LEU A 31 -1.29 -2.52 12.00
N VAL A 32 -1.90 -3.10 13.02
CA VAL A 32 -1.70 -2.69 14.42
C VAL A 32 -0.21 -2.74 14.74
N PHE A 33 0.44 -3.88 14.57
CA PHE A 33 1.86 -4.04 14.90
C PHE A 33 2.76 -3.05 14.18
N VAL A 34 2.53 -2.83 12.88
CA VAL A 34 3.38 -1.98 12.02
C VAL A 34 3.16 -0.49 12.27
N TYR A 35 1.92 -0.07 12.53
CA TYR A 35 1.56 1.35 12.61
C TYR A 35 1.27 1.84 14.05
N TRP A 36 1.32 0.97 15.07
CA TRP A 36 0.99 1.31 16.46
C TRP A 36 1.75 2.54 17.01
N LEU A 37 3.03 2.66 16.67
CA LEU A 37 3.87 3.77 17.12
C LEU A 37 3.42 5.12 16.53
N ARG A 38 2.77 5.10 15.36
CA ARG A 38 2.26 6.28 14.65
C ARG A 38 0.76 6.49 14.85
N ARG A 39 0.12 5.77 15.80
CA ARG A 39 -1.34 5.82 16.07
C ARG A 39 -1.92 7.20 16.39
N ARG A 40 -1.07 8.18 16.73
CA ARG A 40 -1.52 9.57 16.95
C ARG A 40 -1.86 10.29 15.64
N GLU A 41 -1.30 9.85 14.51
CA GLU A 41 -1.60 10.43 13.20
C GLU A 41 -3.02 10.06 12.76
N PHE A 42 -3.81 11.06 12.35
CA PHE A 42 -5.21 10.86 11.93
C PHE A 42 -5.37 9.76 10.87
N ARG A 43 -4.49 9.73 9.86
CA ARG A 43 -4.52 8.72 8.79
C ARG A 43 -4.24 7.31 9.31
N VAL A 44 -3.37 7.18 10.30
CA VAL A 44 -3.10 5.89 10.92
C VAL A 44 -4.30 5.45 11.76
N LYS A 45 -4.99 6.38 12.43
CA LYS A 45 -6.25 6.05 13.10
C LYS A 45 -7.28 5.53 12.12
N MET A 46 -7.51 6.23 11.00
CA MET A 46 -8.43 5.77 9.95
C MET A 46 -8.03 4.40 9.41
N LEU A 47 -6.73 4.15 9.18
CA LEU A 47 -6.22 2.86 8.75
C LEU A 47 -6.59 1.74 9.73
N LEU A 48 -6.37 1.98 11.03
CA LEU A 48 -6.65 1.00 12.08
C LEU A 48 -8.16 0.77 12.24
N VAL A 49 -8.97 1.83 12.13
CA VAL A 49 -10.44 1.72 12.17
C VAL A 49 -10.95 0.93 10.97
N ALA A 50 -10.51 1.23 9.75
CA ALA A 50 -10.89 0.47 8.56
C ALA A 50 -10.52 -1.02 8.69
N SER A 51 -9.29 -1.32 9.13
CA SER A 51 -8.89 -2.72 9.35
C SER A 51 -9.64 -3.43 10.48
N PHE A 52 -10.09 -2.68 11.49
CA PHE A 52 -10.90 -3.22 12.57
C PHE A 52 -12.33 -3.48 12.10
N LEU A 53 -12.90 -2.57 11.30
CA LEU A 53 -14.22 -2.75 10.68
C LEU A 53 -14.24 -3.98 9.79
N ALA A 54 -13.23 -4.19 8.94
CA ALA A 54 -13.13 -5.39 8.10
C ALA A 54 -13.17 -6.69 8.90
N PHE A 55 -12.53 -6.71 10.07
CA PHE A 55 -12.51 -7.88 10.94
C PHE A 55 -13.82 -8.07 11.71
N ILE A 56 -14.41 -6.99 12.24
CA ILE A 56 -15.58 -7.09 13.10
C ILE A 56 -16.85 -7.42 12.33
N THR A 57 -17.00 -6.96 11.08
CA THR A 57 -18.18 -7.28 10.26
C THR A 57 -18.35 -8.79 10.07
N HIS A 58 -17.24 -9.53 9.90
CA HIS A 58 -17.30 -10.99 9.81
C HIS A 58 -17.65 -11.70 11.13
N ILE A 59 -17.35 -11.11 12.28
CA ILE A 59 -17.76 -11.67 13.59
C ILE A 59 -19.29 -11.65 13.74
N TYR A 60 -19.97 -10.65 13.17
CA TYR A 60 -21.42 -10.49 13.31
C TYR A 60 -22.22 -11.16 12.17
N SER A 61 -21.56 -11.77 11.20
CA SER A 61 -22.17 -12.34 9.99
C SER A 61 -22.91 -13.69 10.15
N HIS A 62 -23.15 -14.17 11.37
CA HIS A 62 -23.48 -15.58 11.63
C HIS A 62 -24.94 -16.01 11.38
N GLU A 63 -25.88 -15.10 11.11
CA GLU A 63 -27.31 -15.44 11.14
C GLU A 63 -27.90 -15.90 9.80
N THR A 64 -27.58 -15.25 8.67
CA THR A 64 -28.14 -15.59 7.35
C THR A 64 -27.11 -15.44 6.21
N TYR A 65 -27.41 -15.99 5.02
CA TYR A 65 -26.52 -15.87 3.85
C TYR A 65 -26.53 -14.43 3.31
N GLU A 66 -27.69 -13.79 3.29
CA GLU A 66 -27.83 -12.38 2.90
C GLU A 66 -27.02 -11.46 3.82
N THR A 67 -27.13 -11.63 5.14
CA THR A 67 -26.29 -10.85 6.08
C THR A 67 -24.80 -11.12 5.89
N LEU A 68 -24.43 -12.37 5.58
CA LEU A 68 -23.03 -12.72 5.32
C LEU A 68 -22.49 -12.03 4.06
N TRP A 69 -23.33 -11.92 3.04
CA TRP A 69 -23.02 -11.27 1.78
C TRP A 69 -22.79 -9.76 1.98
N GLU A 70 -23.72 -9.06 2.64
CA GLU A 70 -23.61 -7.62 2.93
C GLU A 70 -22.38 -7.29 3.80
N TYR A 71 -22.11 -8.10 4.84
CA TYR A 71 -20.93 -7.88 5.70
C TYR A 71 -19.61 -8.20 5.00
N ASN A 72 -19.62 -9.10 4.02
CA ASN A 72 -18.44 -9.40 3.21
C ASN A 72 -18.06 -8.20 2.34
N ASP A 73 -19.05 -7.55 1.71
CA ASP A 73 -18.86 -6.36 0.89
C ASP A 73 -18.25 -5.21 1.71
N ILE A 74 -18.84 -4.91 2.89
CA ILE A 74 -18.28 -3.90 3.82
C ILE A 74 -16.82 -4.21 4.18
N SER A 75 -16.51 -5.47 4.45
CA SER A 75 -15.14 -5.88 4.82
C SER A 75 -14.17 -5.74 3.64
N GLU A 76 -14.61 -6.07 2.43
CA GLU A 76 -13.83 -5.97 1.20
C GLU A 76 -13.45 -4.51 0.91
N THR A 77 -14.43 -3.62 0.93
CA THR A 77 -14.23 -2.18 0.80
C THR A 77 -13.33 -1.62 1.91
N CYS A 78 -13.50 -2.07 3.16
CA CYS A 78 -12.62 -1.69 4.26
C CYS A 78 -11.18 -2.15 4.06
N LEU A 79 -10.95 -3.37 3.57
CA LEU A 79 -9.62 -3.89 3.27
C LEU A 79 -8.95 -3.12 2.14
N GLN A 80 -9.67 -2.85 1.06
CA GLN A 80 -9.19 -1.99 -0.01
C GLN A 80 -8.81 -0.60 0.51
N LEU A 81 -9.68 0.00 1.32
CA LEU A 81 -9.45 1.31 1.92
C LEU A 81 -8.13 1.32 2.71
N THR A 82 -7.74 0.22 3.35
CA THR A 82 -6.43 0.13 4.01
C THR A 82 -5.26 0.28 3.02
N PHE A 83 -5.36 -0.24 1.79
CA PHE A 83 -4.34 -0.09 0.76
C PHE A 83 -4.23 1.35 0.29
N THR A 84 -5.37 2.01 0.07
CA THR A 84 -5.44 3.42 -0.33
C THR A 84 -4.88 4.35 0.77
N ILE A 85 -5.18 4.08 2.04
CA ILE A 85 -4.63 4.83 3.17
C ILE A 85 -3.12 4.61 3.30
N GLN A 86 -2.64 3.35 3.20
CA GLN A 86 -1.21 3.04 3.26
C GLN A 86 -0.41 3.77 2.18
N ILE A 87 -0.87 3.74 0.93
CA ILE A 87 -0.16 4.43 -0.16
C ILE A 87 -0.16 5.95 0.05
N THR A 88 -1.21 6.50 0.64
CA THR A 88 -1.31 7.93 0.98
C THR A 88 -0.34 8.33 2.09
N ILE A 89 -0.23 7.51 3.16
CA ILE A 89 0.76 7.73 4.23
C ILE A 89 2.17 7.74 3.64
N ILE A 90 2.51 6.74 2.81
CA ILE A 90 3.81 6.65 2.15
C ILE A 90 4.03 7.85 1.21
N GLY A 91 3.03 8.20 0.41
CA GLY A 91 3.08 9.32 -0.54
C GLY A 91 3.38 10.64 0.15
N ARG A 92 2.74 10.94 1.28
CA ARG A 92 3.01 12.16 2.07
C ARG A 92 4.40 12.17 2.67
N ASP A 93 4.87 11.05 3.20
CA ASP A 93 6.22 10.93 3.76
C ASP A 93 7.31 11.15 2.69
N VAL A 94 7.04 10.74 1.44
CA VAL A 94 7.91 11.01 0.29
C VAL A 94 7.80 12.46 -0.18
N SER A 95 6.59 13.03 -0.28
CA SER A 95 6.36 14.42 -0.66
C SER A 95 7.12 15.41 0.22
N LYS A 96 7.13 15.18 1.54
CA LYS A 96 7.90 15.98 2.51
C LYS A 96 9.41 16.00 2.21
N LYS A 97 9.95 14.96 1.57
CA LYS A 97 11.38 14.80 1.32
C LYS A 97 11.82 15.21 -0.08
N VAL A 98 11.02 14.95 -1.10
CA VAL A 98 11.40 15.14 -2.51
C VAL A 98 10.75 16.39 -3.15
N LYS A 99 9.78 17.04 -2.48
CA LYS A 99 9.09 18.28 -2.93
C LYS A 99 8.66 18.27 -4.41
N LEU A 100 8.26 17.11 -4.94
CA LEU A 100 7.75 16.98 -6.30
C LEU A 100 6.26 17.32 -6.34
N ARG A 101 5.87 18.26 -7.19
CA ARG A 101 4.46 18.68 -7.35
C ARG A 101 3.55 17.51 -7.75
N SER A 102 4.02 16.59 -8.59
CA SER A 102 3.22 15.44 -9.02
C SER A 102 2.80 14.53 -7.85
N ILE A 103 3.69 14.27 -6.88
CA ILE A 103 3.35 13.42 -5.71
C ILE A 103 2.28 14.10 -4.86
N VAL A 104 2.28 15.43 -4.77
CA VAL A 104 1.23 16.18 -4.05
C VAL A 104 -0.14 15.99 -4.71
N HIS A 105 -0.23 16.08 -6.04
CA HIS A 105 -1.50 15.85 -6.77
C HIS A 105 -1.99 14.41 -6.59
N PHE A 106 -1.10 13.42 -6.72
CA PHE A 106 -1.46 12.03 -6.44
C PHE A 106 -1.93 11.83 -4.99
N THR A 107 -1.25 12.41 -4.00
CA THR A 107 -1.73 12.31 -2.62
C THR A 107 -3.08 12.98 -2.42
N HIS A 108 -3.41 14.05 -3.15
CA HIS A 108 -4.72 14.68 -3.04
C HIS A 108 -5.81 13.81 -3.68
N ALA A 109 -5.56 13.25 -4.87
CA ALA A 109 -6.45 12.29 -5.50
C ALA A 109 -6.71 11.08 -4.60
N ALA A 110 -5.67 10.57 -3.92
CA ALA A 110 -5.82 9.48 -2.97
C ALA A 110 -6.71 9.83 -1.77
N GLU A 111 -6.68 11.08 -1.29
CA GLU A 111 -7.53 11.52 -0.19
C GLU A 111 -8.99 11.64 -0.62
N VAL A 112 -9.26 12.05 -1.87
CA VAL A 112 -10.61 12.03 -2.44
C VAL A 112 -11.14 10.59 -2.52
N LEU A 113 -10.31 9.64 -2.97
CA LEU A 113 -10.68 8.23 -2.99
C LEU A 113 -10.93 7.67 -1.58
N ILE A 114 -10.10 8.02 -0.60
CA ILE A 114 -10.33 7.63 0.81
C ILE A 114 -11.68 8.14 1.31
N LEU A 115 -12.04 9.38 1.00
CA LEU A 115 -13.33 9.94 1.40
C LEU A 115 -14.49 9.23 0.69
N ALA A 116 -14.36 8.95 -0.61
CA ALA A 116 -15.37 8.20 -1.36
C ALA A 116 -15.58 6.80 -0.77
N SER A 117 -14.51 6.06 -0.49
CA SER A 117 -14.60 4.73 0.14
C SER A 117 -15.15 4.76 1.57
N TRP A 118 -14.99 5.85 2.32
CA TRP A 118 -15.63 5.97 3.63
C TRP A 118 -17.13 6.25 3.52
N ILE A 119 -17.56 6.98 2.48
CA ILE A 119 -18.98 7.21 2.19
C ILE A 119 -19.63 5.89 1.80
N ASP A 120 -18.97 5.14 0.92
CA ASP A 120 -19.35 3.79 0.49
C ASP A 120 -19.56 2.85 1.70
N VAL A 121 -18.55 2.69 2.57
CA VAL A 121 -18.69 1.90 3.81
C VAL A 121 -19.86 2.36 4.71
N LEU A 122 -20.14 3.68 4.74
CA LEU A 122 -21.26 4.21 5.52
C LEU A 122 -22.61 3.92 4.87
N GLU A 123 -22.67 3.99 3.55
CA GLU A 123 -23.86 3.69 2.75
C GLU A 123 -24.25 2.22 2.89
N THR A 124 -23.32 1.30 2.65
CA THR A 124 -23.55 -0.15 2.86
C THR A 124 -23.94 -0.45 4.30
N ALA A 125 -23.33 0.22 5.29
CA ALA A 125 -23.71 0.03 6.70
C ALA A 125 -25.12 0.55 7.03
N LEU A 126 -25.60 1.59 6.34
CA LEU A 126 -26.96 2.10 6.48
C LEU A 126 -27.98 1.17 5.81
N GLU A 127 -27.61 0.55 4.69
CA GLU A 127 -28.44 -0.46 4.01
C GLU A 127 -28.63 -1.69 4.89
N VAL A 128 -27.56 -2.20 5.51
CA VAL A 128 -27.62 -3.27 6.51
C VAL A 128 -28.51 -2.89 7.70
N ALA A 129 -28.57 -1.60 8.06
CA ALA A 129 -29.44 -1.09 9.12
C ALA A 129 -30.92 -0.90 8.68
N GLY A 130 -31.26 -1.23 7.44
CA GLY A 130 -32.61 -1.17 6.88
C GLY A 130 -32.98 0.16 6.20
N VAL A 131 -32.00 1.03 5.90
CA VAL A 131 -32.21 2.26 5.15
C VAL A 131 -31.99 1.99 3.66
N ASN A 132 -33.05 2.10 2.86
CA ASN A 132 -32.98 1.78 1.43
C ASN A 132 -32.38 2.96 0.64
N LEU A 133 -31.08 2.93 0.36
CA LEU A 133 -30.41 3.84 -0.59
C LEU A 133 -30.47 3.18 -1.98
N GLY A 134 -30.95 3.91 -3.00
CA GLY A 134 -31.38 3.30 -4.27
C GLY A 134 -30.24 2.73 -5.14
N THR A 135 -30.59 1.82 -6.06
CA THR A 135 -29.72 1.04 -6.97
C THR A 135 -28.69 1.79 -7.82
N ARG A 136 -28.76 3.12 -7.93
CA ARG A 136 -27.76 3.92 -8.66
C ARG A 136 -26.43 4.01 -7.91
N MET A 137 -26.42 3.72 -6.61
CA MET A 137 -25.24 3.84 -5.75
C MET A 137 -24.31 2.65 -5.91
N HIS A 138 -24.83 1.41 -5.97
CA HIS A 138 -24.03 0.22 -6.30
C HIS A 138 -23.18 0.32 -7.58
N GLY A 139 -23.73 0.93 -8.63
CA GLY A 139 -22.96 1.15 -9.86
C GLY A 139 -21.79 2.12 -9.67
N LEU A 140 -21.88 3.07 -8.74
CA LEU A 140 -20.78 3.98 -8.42
C LEU A 140 -19.76 3.33 -7.47
N GLU A 141 -20.23 2.49 -6.55
CA GLU A 141 -19.41 1.76 -5.56
C GLU A 141 -18.38 0.87 -6.26
N ASN A 142 -18.81 -0.04 -7.15
CA ASN A 142 -17.89 -0.87 -7.94
C ASN A 142 -16.88 -0.05 -8.76
N TRP A 143 -17.31 1.09 -9.31
CA TRP A 143 -16.41 1.96 -10.08
C TRP A 143 -15.36 2.63 -9.19
N VAL A 144 -15.76 3.10 -8.01
CA VAL A 144 -14.85 3.66 -7.01
C VAL A 144 -13.89 2.59 -6.51
N GLU A 145 -14.36 1.36 -6.38
CA GLU A 145 -13.58 0.21 -5.96
C GLU A 145 -12.45 -0.09 -6.96
N SER A 146 -12.84 -0.42 -8.19
CA SER A 146 -11.93 -0.68 -9.30
C SER A 146 -10.94 0.47 -9.52
N LEU A 147 -11.41 1.72 -9.44
CA LEU A 147 -10.57 2.91 -9.57
C LEU A 147 -9.55 3.01 -8.44
N SER A 148 -9.94 2.67 -7.21
CA SER A 148 -9.06 2.72 -6.03
C SER A 148 -7.93 1.70 -6.11
N LEU A 149 -8.20 0.46 -6.52
CA LEU A 149 -7.16 -0.56 -6.69
C LEU A 149 -6.20 -0.22 -7.83
N ALA A 150 -6.74 0.20 -8.97
CA ALA A 150 -5.93 0.66 -10.11
C ALA A 150 -5.05 1.86 -9.71
N PHE A 151 -5.61 2.79 -8.95
CA PHE A 151 -4.87 3.95 -8.44
C PHE A 151 -3.73 3.54 -7.51
N VAL A 152 -3.97 2.60 -6.57
CA VAL A 152 -2.92 2.10 -5.66
C VAL A 152 -1.77 1.48 -6.45
N LEU A 153 -2.06 0.65 -7.46
CA LEU A 153 -1.05 0.08 -8.36
C LEU A 153 -0.24 1.19 -9.04
N VAL A 154 -0.91 2.12 -9.73
CA VAL A 154 -0.25 3.18 -10.50
C VAL A 154 0.60 4.06 -9.58
N PHE A 155 0.04 4.55 -8.49
CA PHE A 155 0.74 5.46 -7.59
C PHE A 155 1.95 4.77 -6.94
N ARG A 156 1.82 3.48 -6.60
CA ARG A 156 2.90 2.70 -6.01
C ARG A 156 4.10 2.57 -6.93
N PHE A 157 3.87 2.15 -8.18
CA PHE A 157 4.96 1.98 -9.12
C PHE A 157 5.49 3.31 -9.66
N PHE A 158 4.64 4.34 -9.72
CA PHE A 158 5.07 5.70 -10.02
C PHE A 158 6.12 6.19 -9.01
N TYR A 159 5.85 6.14 -7.70
CA TYR A 159 6.82 6.63 -6.72
C TYR A 159 8.12 5.81 -6.73
N LEU A 160 8.03 4.48 -6.95
CA LEU A 160 9.22 3.62 -7.04
C LEU A 160 10.05 3.96 -8.28
N SER A 161 9.40 4.25 -9.40
CA SER A 161 10.06 4.60 -10.67
C SER A 161 10.89 5.87 -10.57
N LEU A 162 10.46 6.86 -9.78
CA LEU A 162 11.21 8.09 -9.53
C LEU A 162 12.60 7.84 -8.92
N SER A 163 12.76 6.72 -8.20
CA SER A 163 14.03 6.41 -7.52
C SER A 163 15.00 5.60 -8.38
N CYS A 164 14.51 4.71 -9.24
CA CYS A 164 15.35 3.69 -9.90
C CYS A 164 15.19 3.63 -11.43
N GLY A 165 14.26 4.39 -12.01
CA GLY A 165 13.79 4.27 -13.39
C GLY A 165 12.76 3.15 -13.56
N ALA A 166 11.73 3.37 -14.38
CA ALA A 166 10.59 2.46 -14.53
C ALA A 166 11.00 1.04 -14.99
N ALA A 167 11.83 0.93 -16.03
CA ALA A 167 12.29 -0.35 -16.58
C ALA A 167 13.05 -1.19 -15.53
N ARG A 168 13.86 -0.54 -14.69
CA ARG A 168 14.63 -1.23 -13.63
C ARG A 168 13.74 -1.67 -12.48
N VAL A 169 12.71 -0.89 -12.15
CA VAL A 169 11.72 -1.27 -11.12
C VAL A 169 10.93 -2.48 -11.58
N LEU A 170 10.40 -2.46 -12.81
CA LEU A 170 9.69 -3.59 -13.39
C LEU A 170 10.59 -4.82 -13.46
N ALA A 171 11.84 -4.69 -13.90
CA ALA A 171 12.77 -5.83 -13.97
C ALA A 171 13.08 -6.45 -12.60
N LYS A 172 13.20 -5.64 -11.54
CA LYS A 172 13.58 -6.13 -10.19
C LYS A 172 12.40 -6.51 -9.30
N ARG A 173 11.21 -5.96 -9.54
CA ARG A 173 10.02 -6.14 -8.71
C ARG A 173 8.86 -6.74 -9.51
N LYS A 174 9.16 -7.63 -10.46
CA LYS A 174 8.16 -8.30 -11.31
C LYS A 174 7.03 -8.92 -10.49
N LEU A 175 7.39 -9.70 -9.48
CA LEU A 175 6.42 -10.42 -8.65
C LEU A 175 5.53 -9.47 -7.83
N GLU A 176 6.10 -8.39 -7.29
CA GLU A 176 5.30 -7.34 -6.62
C GLU A 176 4.33 -6.68 -7.61
N PHE A 177 4.80 -6.30 -8.80
CA PHE A 177 3.96 -5.71 -9.83
C PHE A 177 2.83 -6.64 -10.26
N THR A 178 3.13 -7.91 -10.50
CA THR A 178 2.14 -8.93 -10.85
C THR A 178 1.09 -9.10 -9.77
N LEU A 179 1.46 -9.14 -8.47
CA LEU A 179 0.45 -9.25 -7.42
C LEU A 179 -0.46 -8.02 -7.35
N TYR A 180 0.10 -6.81 -7.40
CA TYR A 180 -0.74 -5.60 -7.39
C TYR A 180 -1.62 -5.51 -8.64
N LEU A 181 -1.14 -6.01 -9.79
CA LEU A 181 -1.95 -6.11 -11.00
C LEU A 181 -3.08 -7.12 -10.81
N LEU A 182 -2.79 -8.30 -10.28
CA LEU A 182 -3.80 -9.32 -9.99
C LEU A 182 -4.86 -8.81 -9.02
N VAL A 183 -4.47 -8.06 -7.97
CA VAL A 183 -5.44 -7.37 -7.09
C VAL A 183 -6.32 -6.42 -7.88
N ALA A 184 -5.74 -5.60 -8.77
CA ALA A 184 -6.53 -4.61 -9.53
C ALA A 184 -7.46 -5.22 -10.59
N VAL A 185 -7.28 -6.48 -10.99
CA VAL A 185 -8.10 -7.14 -12.01
C VAL A 185 -8.84 -8.37 -11.46
N HIS A 186 -8.90 -8.51 -10.14
CA HIS A 186 -9.34 -9.73 -9.49
C HIS A 186 -10.81 -10.07 -9.77
N GLU A 187 -11.67 -9.07 -10.03
CA GLU A 187 -13.09 -9.24 -10.39
C GLU A 187 -13.30 -9.87 -11.78
N LEU A 188 -12.46 -9.52 -12.77
CA LEU A 188 -12.63 -9.93 -14.18
C LEU A 188 -12.81 -11.45 -14.38
N PRO A 189 -12.00 -12.35 -13.79
CA PRO A 189 -12.20 -13.79 -13.94
C PRO A 189 -13.53 -14.27 -13.35
N PHE A 190 -14.03 -13.63 -12.28
CA PHE A 190 -15.28 -14.03 -11.63
C PHE A 190 -16.51 -13.56 -12.38
N VAL A 191 -16.47 -12.35 -12.95
CA VAL A 191 -17.50 -11.87 -13.89
C VAL A 191 -17.63 -12.82 -15.09
N LEU A 192 -16.49 -13.29 -15.63
CA LEU A 192 -16.50 -14.26 -16.73
C LEU A 192 -17.05 -15.62 -16.28
N LEU A 193 -16.69 -16.09 -15.09
CA LEU A 193 -17.20 -17.36 -14.54
C LEU A 193 -18.71 -17.28 -14.31
N GLU A 194 -19.21 -16.20 -13.73
CA GLU A 194 -20.64 -15.98 -13.52
C GLU A 194 -21.39 -15.96 -14.87
N TYR A 195 -20.87 -15.28 -15.88
CA TYR A 195 -21.43 -15.31 -17.23
C TYR A 195 -21.49 -16.72 -17.83
N LEU A 196 -20.48 -17.57 -17.57
CA LEU A 196 -20.39 -18.91 -18.11
C LEU A 196 -21.20 -19.96 -17.32
N THR A 197 -21.31 -19.81 -16.00
CA THR A 197 -21.94 -20.81 -15.12
C THR A 197 -23.32 -20.41 -14.61
N GLY A 198 -23.67 -19.13 -14.63
CA GLY A 198 -24.91 -18.59 -14.04
C GLY A 198 -24.97 -18.73 -12.51
N VAL A 199 -23.82 -18.79 -11.84
CA VAL A 199 -23.67 -18.97 -10.39
C VAL A 199 -22.97 -17.75 -9.83
N ASN A 200 -23.41 -17.24 -8.68
CA ASN A 200 -22.76 -16.10 -8.04
C ASN A 200 -21.43 -16.57 -7.38
N TRP A 201 -20.31 -16.02 -7.84
CA TRP A 201 -18.96 -16.34 -7.36
C TRP A 201 -18.34 -15.28 -6.43
N GLU A 202 -19.09 -14.24 -6.09
CA GLU A 202 -18.62 -13.05 -5.37
C GLU A 202 -17.98 -13.39 -4.02
N PHE A 203 -18.53 -14.36 -3.28
CA PHE A 203 -17.91 -14.78 -2.03
C PHE A 203 -16.51 -15.40 -2.23
N VAL A 204 -16.34 -16.16 -3.32
CA VAL A 204 -15.03 -16.75 -3.67
C VAL A 204 -14.08 -15.68 -4.21
N GLN A 205 -14.59 -14.72 -4.98
CA GLN A 205 -13.86 -13.54 -5.42
C GLN A 205 -13.28 -12.80 -4.20
N ALA A 206 -14.10 -12.53 -3.20
CA ALA A 206 -13.73 -11.78 -2.01
C ALA A 206 -12.61 -12.48 -1.21
N ILE A 207 -12.57 -13.82 -1.22
CA ILE A 207 -11.48 -14.60 -0.63
C ILE A 207 -10.20 -14.46 -1.44
N VAL A 208 -10.29 -14.52 -2.77
CA VAL A 208 -9.14 -14.35 -3.65
C VAL A 208 -8.56 -12.94 -3.48
N MET A 209 -9.41 -11.92 -3.38
CA MET A 209 -9.04 -10.53 -3.09
C MET A 209 -8.21 -10.45 -1.79
N ARG A 210 -8.69 -11.06 -0.70
CA ARG A 210 -7.99 -11.17 0.59
C ARG A 210 -6.65 -11.90 0.51
N VAL A 211 -6.60 -13.04 -0.17
CA VAL A 211 -5.36 -13.81 -0.35
C VAL A 211 -4.32 -13.00 -1.12
N LEU A 212 -4.74 -12.30 -2.17
CA LEU A 212 -3.86 -11.43 -2.95
C LEU A 212 -3.35 -10.24 -2.12
N ILE A 213 -4.21 -9.65 -1.29
CA ILE A 213 -3.83 -8.61 -0.31
C ILE A 213 -2.76 -9.14 0.66
N VAL A 214 -2.99 -10.29 1.28
CA VAL A 214 -2.04 -10.92 2.21
C VAL A 214 -0.70 -11.21 1.51
N ALA A 215 -0.75 -11.72 0.28
CA ALA A 215 0.45 -11.96 -0.51
C ALA A 215 1.23 -10.65 -0.81
N CYS A 216 0.52 -9.56 -1.13
CA CYS A 216 1.13 -8.24 -1.31
C CYS A 216 1.82 -7.75 -0.04
N ILE A 217 1.19 -7.90 1.13
CA ILE A 217 1.75 -7.55 2.42
C ILE A 217 3.00 -8.41 2.72
N MET A 218 2.92 -9.72 2.50
CA MET A 218 4.02 -10.65 2.75
C MET A 218 5.26 -10.30 1.92
N ILE A 219 5.11 -9.98 0.64
CA ILE A 219 6.23 -9.51 -0.18
C ILE A 219 6.85 -8.24 0.38
N ASN A 220 6.03 -7.31 0.85
CA ASN A 220 6.51 -6.06 1.43
C ASN A 220 7.33 -6.32 2.70
N VAL A 221 6.88 -7.25 3.53
CA VAL A 221 7.61 -7.72 4.71
C VAL A 221 8.93 -8.37 4.32
N ILE A 222 8.94 -9.30 3.36
CA ILE A 222 10.15 -9.98 2.87
C ILE A 222 11.15 -8.97 2.32
N HIS A 223 10.70 -8.00 1.52
CA HIS A 223 11.54 -6.94 1.00
C HIS A 223 12.13 -6.07 2.11
N LYS A 224 11.37 -5.79 3.17
CA LYS A 224 11.85 -5.06 4.35
C LYS A 224 12.90 -5.88 5.12
N ALA A 225 12.64 -7.15 5.38
CA ALA A 225 13.55 -8.04 6.10
C ALA A 225 14.89 -8.22 5.36
N ARG A 226 14.86 -8.47 4.04
CA ARG A 226 16.06 -8.60 3.20
C ARG A 226 16.91 -7.32 3.16
N ARG A 227 16.28 -6.14 3.23
CA ARG A 227 17.00 -4.85 3.30
C ARG A 227 17.64 -4.59 4.66
N SER A 228 16.94 -4.95 5.74
CA SER A 228 17.45 -4.81 7.10
C SER A 228 18.74 -5.63 7.30
N GLY A 229 18.72 -6.91 6.88
CA GLY A 229 19.88 -7.81 6.99
C GLY A 229 21.09 -7.35 6.17
N ARG A 230 20.85 -6.74 4.99
CA ARG A 230 21.92 -6.24 4.12
C ARG A 230 22.59 -4.96 4.67
N SER A 231 21.90 -4.16 5.49
CA SER A 231 22.51 -3.00 6.15
C SER A 231 23.44 -3.41 7.30
N SER A 232 23.09 -4.47 8.03
CA SER A 232 23.86 -5.01 9.15
C SER A 232 25.22 -5.61 8.71
N MET A 233 25.26 -6.32 7.57
CA MET A 233 26.52 -6.90 7.08
C MET A 233 27.56 -5.85 6.64
N THR A 234 27.13 -4.71 6.10
CA THR A 234 28.05 -3.61 5.73
C THR A 234 28.62 -2.86 6.94
N VAL A 235 27.90 -2.79 8.06
CA VAL A 235 28.42 -2.16 9.29
C VAL A 235 29.46 -3.08 9.95
N ARG A 236 29.26 -4.40 9.89
CA ARG A 236 30.24 -5.37 10.42
C ARG A 236 31.53 -5.48 9.60
N SER A 237 31.51 -5.18 8.30
CA SER A 237 32.76 -5.19 7.51
C SER A 237 33.58 -3.90 7.68
N ALA A 238 32.94 -2.76 7.99
CA ALA A 238 33.64 -1.52 8.33
C ALA A 238 34.19 -1.54 9.77
N MET A 239 33.59 -2.32 10.67
CA MET A 239 34.03 -2.45 12.07
C MET A 239 35.12 -3.51 12.28
N ARG A 240 35.49 -4.28 11.24
CA ARG A 240 36.56 -5.30 11.31
C ARG A 240 37.93 -4.81 10.83
N SER A 241 38.08 -3.54 10.42
CA SER A 241 39.34 -2.97 9.93
C SER A 241 40.00 -1.95 10.86
N THR A 242 39.58 -1.86 12.11
CA THR A 242 40.27 -1.07 13.15
C THR A 242 40.41 -1.93 14.39
N GLY A 243 41.60 -2.49 14.60
CA GLY A 243 41.94 -3.28 15.77
C GLY A 243 42.58 -2.47 16.90
N ARG A 244 42.48 -3.04 18.12
CA ARG A 244 43.09 -2.69 19.43
C ARG A 244 42.53 -1.43 20.13
N GLU A 245 42.26 -1.40 21.43
CA GLU A 245 42.57 -2.25 22.59
C GLU A 245 41.57 -1.92 23.75
N GLU A 246 41.44 -2.84 24.72
CA GLU A 246 40.77 -2.88 26.04
C GLU A 246 39.92 -1.71 26.61
N GLU A 247 38.70 -1.99 27.10
CA GLU A 247 38.32 -1.97 28.54
C GLU A 247 36.87 -2.51 28.75
N MET A 248 36.59 -3.12 29.92
CA MET A 248 35.33 -3.82 30.31
C MET A 248 34.55 -3.01 31.40
N PRO A 249 33.36 -3.42 31.88
CA PRO A 249 32.08 -2.75 31.62
C PRO A 249 31.37 -2.15 32.86
N GLU A 250 30.43 -1.22 32.68
CA GLU A 250 29.39 -0.88 33.68
C GLU A 250 28.03 -0.59 32.99
N PRO A 251 26.89 -0.91 33.63
CA PRO A 251 25.64 -1.21 32.96
C PRO A 251 24.68 -0.03 32.97
N GLY A 252 24.23 0.41 31.81
CA GLY A 252 23.25 1.49 31.73
C GLY A 252 22.47 1.50 30.43
N GLY A 253 21.17 1.21 30.53
CA GLY A 253 20.18 1.66 29.56
C GLY A 253 19.79 0.66 28.47
N ASN A 254 19.03 -0.38 28.83
CA ASN A 254 18.24 -1.12 27.85
C ASN A 254 17.08 -0.25 27.34
N THR A 255 17.32 0.48 26.25
CA THR A 255 16.27 0.89 25.33
C THR A 255 16.55 0.28 23.96
N PRO A 256 15.76 -0.71 23.50
CA PRO A 256 15.86 -1.15 22.12
C PRO A 256 15.33 -0.03 21.23
N SER A 257 16.25 0.60 20.49
CA SER A 257 15.99 1.56 19.43
C SER A 257 15.24 0.86 18.29
N LEU A 258 13.90 0.79 18.44
CA LEU A 258 12.98 0.30 17.42
C LEU A 258 12.83 1.35 16.33
N LEU A 259 13.75 1.26 15.37
CA LEU A 259 13.80 2.06 14.15
C LEU A 259 12.46 2.04 13.43
N THR A 260 11.90 3.24 13.40
CA THR A 260 10.60 3.65 12.92
C THR A 260 10.40 3.32 11.44
N LEU A 261 9.15 3.04 11.13
CA LEU A 261 8.60 2.81 9.80
C LEU A 261 8.83 4.00 8.85
N ALA A 262 9.87 3.93 8.02
CA ALA A 262 9.94 4.53 6.67
C ALA A 262 11.33 4.32 6.03
N THR A 263 11.63 3.11 5.53
CA THR A 263 12.79 2.94 4.64
C THR A 263 12.39 3.19 3.20
N ILE A 264 12.26 4.48 2.88
CA ILE A 264 12.47 5.04 1.55
C ILE A 264 13.73 4.39 0.95
N PRO A 265 13.75 4.06 -0.36
CA PRO A 265 14.93 3.49 -0.98
C PRO A 265 16.17 4.33 -0.63
N ALA A 266 17.20 3.65 -0.09
CA ALA A 266 18.49 4.22 0.29
C ALA A 266 19.26 4.90 -0.87
N LEU A 267 18.67 4.95 -2.07
CA LEU A 267 19.17 5.73 -3.20
C LEU A 267 18.95 7.24 -3.04
N VAL A 268 17.99 7.68 -2.23
CA VAL A 268 17.75 9.13 -2.01
C VAL A 268 18.89 9.77 -1.19
N ARG A 269 19.67 8.98 -0.45
CA ARG A 269 20.91 9.45 0.19
C ARG A 269 22.06 9.60 -0.83
N LYS A 270 22.04 8.84 -1.93
CA LYS A 270 23.00 8.98 -3.05
C LYS A 270 22.63 10.10 -4.04
N LEU A 271 21.36 10.52 -4.10
CA LEU A 271 20.98 11.66 -4.95
C LEU A 271 21.56 13.01 -4.48
N LYS A 272 22.08 13.10 -3.25
CA LYS A 272 22.86 14.27 -2.81
C LYS A 272 24.34 14.23 -3.20
N PHE A 273 24.83 13.16 -3.82
CA PHE A 273 26.25 13.03 -4.22
C PHE A 273 26.51 13.15 -5.73
N ASN A 274 25.47 13.17 -6.57
CA ASN A 274 25.64 13.38 -8.02
C ASN A 274 25.30 14.80 -8.51
N THR A 275 24.92 15.71 -7.61
CA THR A 275 24.79 17.15 -7.92
C THR A 275 26.11 17.91 -7.79
N ALA A 276 27.24 17.21 -7.62
CA ALA A 276 28.59 17.78 -7.62
C ALA A 276 29.26 17.77 -9.00
N ILE A 277 28.73 17.03 -9.98
CA ILE A 277 29.30 17.00 -11.35
C ILE A 277 28.60 18.02 -12.28
N ALA A 278 27.39 18.48 -11.94
CA ALA A 278 26.69 19.52 -12.70
C ALA A 278 27.14 20.96 -12.36
N LYS A 279 27.99 21.16 -11.35
CA LYS A 279 28.50 22.50 -10.95
C LYS A 279 29.90 22.81 -11.46
N ALA A 280 30.59 21.86 -12.10
CA ALA A 280 31.90 22.07 -12.73
C ALA A 280 31.82 22.59 -14.18
N ALA A 281 30.62 22.61 -14.80
CA ALA A 281 30.42 23.10 -16.16
C ALA A 281 29.94 24.58 -16.24
N SER A 282 29.75 25.25 -15.09
CA SER A 282 29.24 26.63 -15.02
C SER A 282 30.19 27.59 -14.28
N MET A 283 31.50 27.33 -14.33
CA MET A 283 32.52 28.22 -13.76
C MET A 283 33.74 28.36 -14.69
N LYS A 284 33.48 28.51 -16.00
CA LYS A 284 34.46 28.98 -17.00
C LYS A 284 33.78 29.98 -17.93
N LYS A 285 33.38 31.12 -17.38
CA LYS A 285 33.11 32.37 -18.11
C LYS A 285 32.88 33.49 -17.08
N ILE A 286 33.97 33.91 -16.44
CA ILE A 286 34.05 35.24 -15.87
C ILE A 286 35.37 35.85 -16.36
N PHE A 287 35.24 37.02 -16.99
CA PHE A 287 36.25 38.08 -17.08
C PHE A 287 37.44 37.92 -18.03
N VAL A 288 37.45 38.71 -19.11
CA VAL A 288 38.43 39.80 -19.28
C VAL A 288 37.68 41.01 -19.84
N GLY A 289 37.82 42.15 -19.14
CA GLY A 289 37.25 43.44 -19.48
C GLY A 289 38.07 44.24 -20.51
N PRO A 290 37.88 45.57 -20.59
CA PRO A 290 37.74 46.32 -21.85
C PRO A 290 38.98 47.14 -22.27
N ALA A 291 39.06 47.55 -23.55
CA ALA A 291 39.68 48.82 -23.98
C ALA A 291 39.50 49.10 -25.49
N SER A 292 38.92 50.27 -25.77
CA SER A 292 39.17 51.25 -26.86
C SER A 292 40.12 50.90 -28.02
N ALA A 293 39.69 51.11 -29.28
CA ALA A 293 40.12 52.28 -30.08
C ALA A 293 39.86 52.15 -31.60
N LYS A 294 39.36 53.27 -32.15
CA LYS A 294 39.59 53.86 -33.48
C LYS A 294 38.72 53.49 -34.69
N ARG A 295 38.36 54.60 -35.33
CA ARG A 295 37.56 54.93 -36.50
C ARG A 295 38.52 55.23 -37.66
N GLN A 296 38.12 54.89 -38.90
CA GLN A 296 38.56 55.31 -40.24
C GLN A 296 38.47 54.04 -41.12
N THR A 297 37.80 54.01 -42.27
CA THR A 297 37.43 55.04 -43.25
C THR A 297 36.00 54.86 -43.74
#